data_AF-A0A5E8AG70-F1
#
_entry.id   AF-A0A5E8AG70-F1
#
_cell.length_a   1.000
_cell.length_b   1.000
_cell.length_c   1.000
_cell.angle_alpha   90.00
_cell.angle_beta   90.00
_cell.angle_gamma   90.00
#
_symmetry.space_group_name_H-M   'P 1'
#
loop_
_entity.id
_entity.type
_entity.pdbx_description
1 polymer ?
#
loop_
_entity_poly.entity_id
_entity_poly.type
_entity_poly.pdbx_seq_one_letter_code
_entity_poly.pdbx_strand_id
1 'polypeptide(L)'
;MKLGKNINYLQILLFLLAGTLLWSCLGEVEPYEKEPAVKVRFFNIDSLQKINSAIAAIDTAVKHLTTEKTARTTQLSALNTSLTSLNKQITEGNNDLIPERDSVQAAITEVMARQTEITTEQAALAAAKTPLTKTAAAINKGTVLISSITANGNKVSYSDSANTFSLPLNMNATSQVYYFEINGKVDSMELTYSFIEDLTAKSYTRLIGTNIERTDDKFSFDSVKVYCKALPDPCLSTKTTINVYF
;
A
#
# COMPACT_ATOMS: atom_id res chain seq x y z
N MET A 1 -78.42 33.45 -24.76
CA MET A 1 -78.49 33.19 -23.30
C MET A 1 -79.57 32.12 -23.13
N LYS A 2 -79.38 30.88 -22.68
CA LYS A 2 -78.39 30.22 -21.81
C LYS A 2 -78.11 28.81 -22.38
N LEU A 3 -76.84 28.40 -22.47
CA LEU A 3 -76.46 26.99 -22.64
C LEU A 3 -76.50 26.32 -21.26
N GLY A 4 -77.40 25.36 -21.06
CA GLY A 4 -77.39 24.46 -19.91
C GLY A 4 -76.57 23.21 -20.22
N LYS A 5 -75.36 23.12 -19.64
CA LYS A 5 -74.50 21.92 -19.68
C LYS A 5 -75.08 20.85 -18.75
N ASN A 6 -75.66 19.80 -19.32
CA ASN A 6 -75.88 18.55 -18.61
C ASN A 6 -74.56 17.78 -18.55
N ILE A 7 -73.89 17.85 -17.41
CA ILE A 7 -72.70 17.04 -17.12
C ILE A 7 -73.16 15.61 -16.89
N ASN A 8 -72.71 14.72 -17.78
CA ASN A 8 -73.10 13.32 -17.81
C ASN A 8 -72.27 12.57 -16.74
N TYR A 9 -72.83 12.42 -15.53
CA TYR A 9 -72.16 11.79 -14.39
C TYR A 9 -71.66 10.37 -14.67
N LEU A 10 -72.24 9.68 -15.65
CA LEU A 10 -71.81 8.35 -16.10
C LEU A 10 -70.44 8.37 -16.78
N GLN A 11 -70.09 9.45 -17.51
CA GLN A 11 -68.77 9.61 -18.11
C GLN A 11 -67.70 9.93 -17.06
N ILE A 12 -68.05 10.69 -16.02
CA ILE A 12 -67.13 10.98 -14.91
C ILE A 12 -66.84 9.69 -14.10
N LEU A 13 -67.86 8.84 -13.89
CA LEU A 13 -67.68 7.56 -13.18
C LEU A 13 -66.81 6.57 -13.99
N LEU A 14 -66.96 6.54 -15.32
CA LEU A 14 -66.15 5.69 -16.19
C LEU A 14 -64.66 6.12 -16.23
N PHE A 15 -64.40 7.43 -16.18
CA PHE A 15 -63.03 7.96 -16.06
C PHE A 15 -62.42 7.73 -14.66
N LEU A 16 -63.23 7.73 -13.59
CA LEU A 16 -62.73 7.40 -12.24
C LEU A 16 -62.39 5.92 -12.08
N LEU A 17 -63.14 5.00 -12.70
CA LEU A 17 -62.88 3.56 -12.68
C LEU A 17 -61.72 3.13 -13.60
N ALA A 18 -61.48 3.84 -14.70
CA ALA A 18 -60.31 3.61 -15.55
C ALA A 18 -59.00 4.15 -14.94
N GLY A 19 -59.08 5.15 -14.04
CA GLY A 19 -57.92 5.74 -13.36
C GLY A 19 -57.34 4.87 -12.24
N THR A 20 -58.12 3.94 -11.66
CA THR A 20 -57.63 3.09 -10.56
C THR A 20 -57.01 1.77 -11.00
N LEU A 21 -57.15 1.39 -12.28
CA LEU A 21 -56.46 0.21 -12.84
C LEU A 21 -55.08 0.51 -13.42
N LEU A 22 -54.69 1.79 -13.51
CA LEU A 22 -53.35 2.21 -13.95
C LEU A 22 -52.41 2.56 -12.78
N TRP A 23 -52.88 2.42 -11.53
CA TRP A 23 -52.10 2.70 -10.32
C TRP A 23 -51.56 1.46 -9.61
N SER A 24 -51.79 0.26 -10.14
CA SER A 24 -51.19 -0.98 -9.62
C SER A 24 -49.81 -1.30 -10.20
N CYS A 25 -49.26 -0.49 -11.11
CA CYS A 25 -47.83 -0.55 -11.49
C CYS A 25 -47.00 0.49 -10.73
N LEU A 26 -47.40 0.81 -9.49
CA LEU A 26 -46.61 1.59 -8.55
C LEU A 26 -45.41 0.73 -8.11
N GLY A 27 -44.34 0.81 -8.91
CA GLY A 27 -42.98 0.41 -8.59
C GLY A 27 -42.87 -0.88 -7.79
N GLU A 28 -42.80 -2.01 -8.49
CA GLU A 28 -41.86 -3.04 -8.06
C GLU A 28 -40.48 -2.37 -8.08
N VAL A 29 -40.12 -1.76 -6.96
CA VAL A 29 -38.72 -1.51 -6.64
C VAL A 29 -38.17 -2.92 -6.52
N GLU A 30 -37.64 -3.44 -7.62
CA GLU A 30 -36.81 -4.65 -7.58
C GLU A 30 -35.89 -4.47 -6.38
N PRO A 31 -35.94 -5.38 -5.39
CA PRO A 31 -35.01 -5.29 -4.29
C PRO A 31 -33.64 -5.28 -4.96
N TYR A 32 -32.88 -4.21 -4.75
CA TYR A 32 -31.53 -4.07 -5.28
C TYR A 32 -30.71 -5.19 -4.62
N GLU A 33 -30.78 -6.38 -5.20
CA GLU A 33 -30.16 -7.60 -4.73
C GLU A 33 -28.70 -7.40 -5.04
N LYS A 34 -28.02 -6.75 -4.11
CA LYS A 34 -26.60 -6.48 -4.25
C LYS A 34 -25.91 -7.83 -4.39
N GLU A 35 -25.41 -8.13 -5.59
CA GLU A 35 -24.66 -9.34 -5.85
C GLU A 35 -23.67 -9.57 -4.71
N PRO A 36 -23.66 -10.76 -4.10
CA PRO A 36 -22.86 -10.99 -2.92
C PRO A 36 -21.40 -10.85 -3.27
N ALA A 37 -20.72 -9.96 -2.57
CA ALA A 37 -19.31 -9.69 -2.78
C ALA A 37 -18.56 -9.65 -1.46
N VAL A 38 -17.29 -10.07 -1.48
CA VAL A 38 -16.40 -10.01 -0.32
C VAL A 38 -15.41 -8.86 -0.51
N LYS A 39 -15.16 -8.12 0.57
CA LYS A 39 -14.14 -7.06 0.56
C LYS A 39 -12.76 -7.66 0.75
N VAL A 40 -11.80 -7.27 -0.07
CA VAL A 40 -10.41 -7.75 0.02
C VAL A 40 -9.45 -6.58 0.05
N ARG A 41 -8.44 -6.67 0.91
CA ARG A 41 -7.40 -5.65 1.10
C ARG A 41 -6.05 -6.31 1.05
N PHE A 42 -5.09 -5.63 0.44
CA PHE A 42 -3.74 -6.12 0.22
C PHE A 42 -2.76 -5.24 0.99
N PHE A 43 -1.96 -5.84 1.86
CA PHE A 43 -1.05 -5.17 2.79
C PHE A 43 0.38 -5.66 2.56
N ASN A 44 1.28 -4.76 2.18
CA ASN A 44 2.69 -5.08 1.96
C ASN A 44 3.54 -4.88 3.23
N ILE A 45 3.08 -5.41 4.38
CA ILE A 45 3.63 -5.07 5.70
C ILE A 45 5.04 -5.64 5.90
N ASP A 46 5.35 -6.79 5.32
CA ASP A 46 6.64 -7.43 5.53
C ASP A 46 7.74 -6.74 4.72
N SER A 47 7.41 -6.28 3.51
CA SER A 47 8.31 -5.38 2.78
C SER A 47 8.47 -4.05 3.51
N LEU A 48 7.42 -3.51 4.15
CA LEU A 48 7.55 -2.29 4.94
C LEU A 48 8.51 -2.47 6.11
N GLN A 49 8.44 -3.58 6.85
CA GLN A 49 9.38 -3.86 7.93
C GLN A 49 10.82 -3.96 7.42
N LYS A 50 11.05 -4.73 6.34
CA LYS A 50 12.39 -4.86 5.71
C LYS A 50 12.92 -3.50 5.24
N ILE A 51 12.08 -2.69 4.61
CA ILE A 51 12.45 -1.33 4.16
C ILE A 51 12.77 -0.42 5.35
N ASN A 52 11.96 -0.47 6.42
CA ASN A 52 12.20 0.33 7.62
C ASN A 52 13.51 -0.08 8.31
N SER A 53 13.81 -1.38 8.38
CA SER A 53 15.10 -1.88 8.88
C SER A 53 16.27 -1.39 8.03
N ALA A 54 16.15 -1.40 6.70
CA ALA A 54 17.17 -0.87 5.81
C ALA A 54 17.37 0.64 5.99
N ILE A 55 16.28 1.41 6.13
CA ILE A 55 16.32 2.85 6.43
C ILE A 55 17.06 3.10 7.75
N ALA A 56 16.75 2.34 8.81
CA ALA A 56 17.40 2.47 10.12
C ALA A 56 18.90 2.12 10.07
N ALA A 57 19.28 1.12 9.27
CA ALA A 57 20.68 0.76 9.06
C ALA A 57 21.44 1.89 8.34
N ILE A 58 20.84 2.51 7.32
CA ILE A 58 21.42 3.68 6.65
C ILE A 58 21.59 4.85 7.63
N ASP A 59 20.59 5.12 8.47
CA ASP A 59 20.68 6.20 9.47
C ASP A 59 21.80 5.96 10.48
N THR A 60 21.99 4.70 10.88
CA THR A 60 23.11 4.31 11.75
C THR A 60 24.46 4.55 11.05
N ALA A 61 24.58 4.15 9.78
CA ALA A 61 25.80 4.37 9.00
C ALA A 61 26.12 5.86 8.81
N VAL A 62 25.12 6.69 8.46
CA VAL A 62 25.28 8.15 8.33
C VAL A 62 25.74 8.78 9.64
N LYS A 63 25.18 8.33 10.78
CA LYS A 63 25.60 8.80 12.11
C LYS A 63 27.05 8.44 12.40
N HIS A 64 27.47 7.21 12.10
CA HIS A 64 28.85 6.78 12.26
C HIS A 64 29.83 7.62 11.43
N LEU A 65 29.52 7.82 10.14
CA LEU A 65 30.31 8.67 9.24
C LEU A 65 30.39 10.12 9.72
N THR A 66 29.32 10.64 10.33
CA THR A 66 29.31 11.99 10.91
C THR A 66 30.26 12.10 12.11
N THR A 67 30.27 11.09 12.98
CA THR A 67 31.24 10.99 14.08
C THR A 67 32.67 10.89 13.56
N GLU A 68 32.93 10.03 12.57
CA GLU A 68 34.26 9.90 11.96
C GLU A 68 34.73 11.22 11.33
N LYS A 69 33.87 11.89 10.58
CA LYS A 69 34.16 13.20 9.97
C LYS A 69 34.55 14.24 11.03
N THR A 70 33.86 14.25 12.17
CA THR A 70 34.14 15.15 13.30
C THR A 70 35.50 14.86 13.92
N ALA A 71 35.82 13.59 14.18
CA ALA A 71 37.12 13.18 14.70
C ALA A 71 38.26 13.59 13.76
N ARG A 72 38.08 13.42 12.45
CA ARG A 72 39.06 13.85 11.44
C ARG A 72 39.22 15.37 11.36
N THR A 73 38.16 16.14 11.56
CA THR A 73 38.27 17.60 11.67
C THR A 73 39.14 18.01 12.86
N THR A 74 38.98 17.35 14.01
CA THR A 74 39.85 17.56 15.17
C THR A 74 41.30 17.18 14.88
N GLN A 75 41.53 16.03 14.24
CA GLN A 75 42.86 15.59 13.83
C GLN A 75 43.54 16.60 12.88
N LEU A 76 42.79 17.10 11.88
CA LEU A 76 43.27 18.09 10.94
C LEU A 76 43.67 19.40 11.64
N SER A 77 42.88 19.85 12.61
CA SER A 77 43.23 21.03 13.42
C SER A 77 44.54 20.82 14.18
N ALA A 78 44.73 19.67 14.82
CA ALA A 78 45.95 19.36 15.56
C ALA A 78 47.19 19.30 14.64
N LEU A 79 47.07 18.64 13.48
CA LEU A 79 48.14 18.57 12.48
C LEU A 79 48.51 19.96 11.95
N ASN A 80 47.52 20.83 11.69
CA ASN A 80 47.78 22.20 11.26
C ASN A 80 48.51 23.03 12.33
N THR A 81 48.19 22.84 13.61
CA THR A 81 48.93 23.45 14.71
C THR A 81 50.39 22.97 14.74
N SER A 82 50.63 21.66 14.60
CA SER A 82 51.98 21.09 14.52
C SER A 82 52.75 21.63 13.31
N LEU A 83 52.12 21.69 12.13
CA LEU A 83 52.72 22.24 10.92
C LEU A 83 53.15 23.70 11.11
N THR A 84 52.30 24.50 11.74
CA THR A 84 52.61 25.91 12.05
C THR A 84 53.80 26.04 13.00
N SER A 85 53.85 25.20 14.04
CA SER A 85 54.98 25.16 14.99
C SER A 85 56.29 24.75 14.32
N LEU A 86 56.28 23.71 13.49
CA LEU A 86 57.46 23.24 12.74
C LEU A 86 57.96 24.31 11.77
N ASN A 87 57.06 24.95 11.02
CA ASN A 87 57.44 26.04 10.11
C ASN A 87 58.09 27.22 10.85
N LYS A 88 57.62 27.54 12.07
CA LYS A 88 58.24 28.56 12.91
C LYS A 88 59.68 28.18 13.29
N GLN A 89 59.89 26.96 13.79
CA GLN A 89 61.23 26.49 14.19
C GLN A 89 62.21 26.42 13.01
N ILE A 90 61.72 26.00 11.83
CA ILE A 90 62.53 26.00 10.60
C ILE A 90 62.95 27.43 10.23
N THR A 91 62.03 28.40 10.34
CA THR A 91 62.33 29.83 10.09
C THR A 91 63.34 30.39 11.10
N GLU A 92 63.35 29.86 12.33
CA GLU A 92 64.33 30.18 13.38
C GLU A 92 65.69 29.48 13.18
N GLY A 93 65.83 28.64 12.14
CA GLY A 93 67.10 28.05 11.70
C GLY A 93 67.23 26.53 11.90
N ASN A 94 66.23 25.86 12.45
CA ASN A 94 66.25 24.41 12.70
C ASN A 94 65.88 23.60 11.44
N ASN A 95 66.74 23.64 10.43
CA ASN A 95 66.49 23.00 9.12
C ASN A 95 66.39 21.47 9.19
N ASP A 96 66.93 20.83 10.23
CA ASP A 96 66.82 19.38 10.42
C ASP A 96 65.37 18.91 10.65
N LEU A 97 64.44 19.82 10.92
CA LEU A 97 63.00 19.54 11.09
C LEU A 97 62.21 19.50 9.78
N ILE A 98 62.82 19.84 8.64
CA ILE A 98 62.16 19.84 7.32
C ILE A 98 61.51 18.47 7.00
N PRO A 99 62.17 17.31 7.22
CA PRO A 99 61.55 16.01 6.94
C PRO A 99 60.28 15.76 7.77
N GLU A 100 60.25 16.23 9.02
CA GLU A 100 59.07 16.06 9.89
C GLU A 100 57.94 17.00 9.47
N ARG A 101 58.25 18.23 9.05
CA ARG A 101 57.29 19.15 8.42
C ARG A 101 56.66 18.51 7.19
N ASP A 102 57.46 17.90 6.32
CA ASP A 102 56.97 17.25 5.10
C ASP A 102 56.07 16.04 5.43
N SER A 103 56.43 15.25 6.45
CA SER A 103 55.61 14.15 6.96
C SER A 103 54.25 14.62 7.49
N VAL A 104 54.22 15.68 8.31
CA VAL A 104 52.97 16.28 8.80
C VAL A 104 52.12 16.83 7.65
N GLN A 105 52.75 17.47 6.66
CA GLN A 105 52.05 17.96 5.47
C GLN A 105 51.41 16.82 4.66
N ALA A 106 52.10 15.69 4.50
CA ALA A 106 51.56 14.51 3.84
C ALA A 106 50.36 13.93 4.62
N ALA A 107 50.45 13.84 5.95
CA ALA A 107 49.36 13.39 6.80
C ALA A 107 48.12 14.31 6.70
N ILE A 108 48.31 15.62 6.60
CA ILE A 108 47.22 16.58 6.36
C ILE A 108 46.50 16.26 5.04
N THR A 109 47.25 16.04 3.96
CA THR A 109 46.69 15.69 2.65
C THR A 109 45.88 14.40 2.71
N GLU A 110 46.37 13.38 3.41
CA GLU A 110 45.66 12.10 3.58
C GLU A 110 44.36 12.28 4.37
N VAL A 111 44.39 13.01 5.50
CA VAL A 111 43.19 13.28 6.30
C VAL A 111 42.13 14.03 5.49
N MET A 112 42.54 15.01 4.69
CA MET A 112 41.63 15.75 3.80
C MET A 112 41.03 14.85 2.72
N ALA A 113 41.82 13.99 2.09
CA ALA A 113 41.32 13.03 1.09
C ALA A 113 40.24 12.13 1.70
N ARG A 114 40.49 11.61 2.91
CA ARG A 114 39.52 10.77 3.61
C ARG A 114 38.25 11.51 4.03
N GLN A 115 38.33 12.80 4.37
CA GLN A 115 37.13 13.62 4.61
C GLN A 115 36.26 13.79 3.35
N THR A 116 36.89 13.91 2.18
CA THR A 116 36.17 13.93 0.89
C THR A 116 35.48 12.60 0.65
N GLU A 117 36.16 11.47 0.86
CA GLU A 117 35.57 10.13 0.73
C GLU A 117 34.34 9.95 1.63
N ILE A 118 34.45 10.29 2.92
CA ILE A 118 33.32 10.23 3.86
C ILE A 118 32.14 11.07 3.36
N THR A 119 32.41 12.27 2.82
CA THR A 119 31.35 13.14 2.30
C THR A 119 30.65 12.52 1.09
N THR A 120 31.40 11.87 0.20
CA THR A 120 30.84 11.11 -0.94
C THR A 120 30.01 9.92 -0.47
N GLU A 121 30.49 9.15 0.51
CA GLU A 121 29.75 8.02 1.08
C GLU A 121 28.44 8.47 1.74
N GLN A 122 28.45 9.59 2.49
CA GLN A 122 27.24 10.18 3.05
C GLN A 122 26.22 10.56 1.97
N ALA A 123 26.67 11.15 0.86
CA ALA A 123 25.81 11.50 -0.26
C ALA A 123 25.21 10.25 -0.94
N ALA A 124 26.00 9.20 -1.13
CA ALA A 124 25.54 7.94 -1.69
C ALA A 124 24.48 7.25 -0.80
N LEU A 125 24.70 7.23 0.52
CA LEU A 125 23.73 6.71 1.49
C LEU A 125 22.42 7.51 1.48
N ALA A 126 22.50 8.84 1.40
CA ALA A 126 21.31 9.69 1.29
C ALA A 126 20.52 9.40 0.01
N ALA A 127 21.20 9.25 -1.13
CA ALA A 127 20.59 8.89 -2.40
C ALA A 127 19.92 7.50 -2.35
N ALA A 128 20.55 6.52 -1.69
CA ALA A 128 19.96 5.19 -1.49
C ALA A 128 18.74 5.20 -0.55
N LYS A 129 18.72 6.09 0.45
CA LYS A 129 17.61 6.24 1.39
C LYS A 129 16.33 6.80 0.74
N THR A 130 16.47 7.71 -0.23
CA THR A 130 15.34 8.38 -0.90
C THR A 130 14.30 7.40 -1.49
N PRO A 131 14.67 6.45 -2.38
CA PRO A 131 13.69 5.51 -2.94
C PRO A 131 13.07 4.61 -1.87
N LEU A 132 13.84 4.17 -0.87
CA LEU A 132 13.32 3.36 0.24
C LEU A 132 12.24 4.11 1.03
N THR A 133 12.49 5.38 1.35
CA THR A 133 11.53 6.23 2.07
C THR A 133 10.26 6.45 1.25
N LYS A 134 10.39 6.65 -0.07
CA LYS A 134 9.25 6.78 -0.98
C LYS A 134 8.41 5.51 -1.01
N THR A 135 9.05 4.34 -1.09
CA THR A 135 8.37 3.05 -1.08
C THR A 135 7.69 2.79 0.26
N ALA A 136 8.36 3.06 1.39
CA ALA A 136 7.75 2.95 2.72
C ALA A 136 6.50 3.84 2.85
N ALA A 137 6.57 5.08 2.36
CA ALA A 137 5.43 5.99 2.37
C ALA A 137 4.27 5.51 1.47
N ALA A 138 4.57 4.93 0.31
CA ALA A 138 3.56 4.33 -0.57
C ALA A 138 2.87 3.12 0.10
N ILE A 139 3.64 2.24 0.73
CA ILE A 139 3.09 1.09 1.47
C ILE A 139 2.24 1.57 2.66
N ASN A 140 2.72 2.54 3.44
CA ASN A 140 1.98 3.11 4.58
C ASN A 140 0.65 3.77 4.17
N LYS A 141 0.55 4.27 2.93
CA LYS A 141 -0.71 4.80 2.37
C LYS A 141 -1.70 3.71 1.95
N GLY A 142 -1.32 2.43 2.04
CA GLY A 142 -2.18 1.28 1.76
C GLY A 142 -2.34 0.96 0.28
N THR A 143 -1.53 1.55 -0.60
CA THR A 143 -1.71 1.43 -2.05
C THR A 143 -0.75 0.40 -2.62
N VAL A 144 -1.16 -0.87 -2.60
CA VAL A 144 -0.59 -1.88 -3.50
C VAL A 144 -1.18 -1.62 -4.88
N LEU A 145 -0.34 -1.36 -5.88
CA LEU A 145 -0.79 -1.19 -7.26
C LEU A 145 -1.17 -2.55 -7.83
N ILE A 146 -2.44 -2.92 -7.71
CA ILE A 146 -3.02 -4.04 -8.44
C ILE A 146 -3.35 -3.56 -9.85
N SER A 147 -2.66 -4.09 -10.86
CA SER A 147 -2.84 -3.69 -12.26
C SER A 147 -4.09 -4.31 -12.88
N SER A 148 -4.46 -5.52 -12.44
CA SER A 148 -5.69 -6.18 -12.85
C SER A 148 -6.17 -7.22 -11.84
N ILE A 149 -7.49 -7.43 -11.79
CA ILE A 149 -8.11 -8.59 -11.14
C ILE A 149 -8.96 -9.27 -12.20
N THR A 150 -8.84 -10.59 -12.34
CA THR A 150 -9.69 -11.39 -13.22
C THR A 150 -10.37 -12.50 -12.44
N ALA A 151 -11.63 -12.77 -12.79
CA ALA A 151 -12.43 -13.85 -12.23
C ALA A 151 -13.21 -14.51 -13.36
N ASN A 152 -13.20 -15.84 -13.43
CA ASN A 152 -13.88 -16.60 -14.50
C ASN A 152 -13.52 -16.13 -15.92
N GLY A 153 -12.26 -15.73 -16.15
CA GLY A 153 -11.77 -15.23 -17.44
C GLY A 153 -12.14 -13.77 -17.76
N ASN A 154 -12.93 -13.10 -16.91
CA ASN A 154 -13.35 -11.71 -17.11
C ASN A 154 -12.56 -10.76 -16.20
N LYS A 155 -12.16 -9.60 -16.74
CA LYS A 155 -11.54 -8.54 -15.96
C LYS A 155 -12.59 -7.91 -15.04
N VAL A 156 -12.30 -7.88 -13.75
CA VAL A 156 -13.11 -7.13 -12.77
C VAL A 156 -12.67 -5.67 -12.86
N SER A 157 -13.58 -4.82 -13.34
CA SER A 157 -13.34 -3.38 -13.48
C SER A 157 -13.66 -2.65 -12.18
N TYR A 158 -12.82 -1.67 -11.83
CA TYR A 158 -13.03 -0.76 -10.71
C TYR A 158 -12.91 0.68 -11.19
N SER A 159 -13.66 1.59 -10.57
CA SER A 159 -13.65 3.00 -10.92
C SER A 159 -12.37 3.74 -10.50
N ASP A 160 -11.56 3.15 -9.60
CA ASP A 160 -10.36 3.76 -9.03
C ASP A 160 -9.31 2.73 -8.58
N SER A 161 -8.12 3.23 -8.20
CA SER A 161 -7.12 2.46 -7.46
C SER A 161 -7.64 2.20 -6.04
N ALA A 162 -8.47 1.18 -5.88
CA ALA A 162 -9.18 0.93 -4.64
C ALA A 162 -8.27 0.33 -3.55
N ASN A 163 -8.19 0.99 -2.39
CA ASN A 163 -7.58 0.41 -1.17
C ASN A 163 -8.39 -0.79 -0.61
N THR A 164 -9.56 -1.10 -1.20
CA THR A 164 -10.41 -2.23 -0.85
C THR A 164 -11.12 -2.70 -2.12
N PHE A 165 -10.86 -3.93 -2.53
CA PHE A 165 -11.47 -4.56 -3.70
C PHE A 165 -12.75 -5.27 -3.28
N SER A 166 -13.82 -5.12 -4.06
CA SER A 166 -15.07 -5.86 -3.86
C SER A 166 -15.12 -6.99 -4.87
N LEU A 167 -14.96 -8.23 -4.41
CA LEU A 167 -14.88 -9.42 -5.25
C LEU A 167 -16.25 -10.11 -5.35
N PRO A 168 -16.89 -10.14 -6.53
CA PRO A 168 -18.24 -10.69 -6.71
C PRO A 168 -18.26 -12.23 -6.70
N LEU A 169 -19.04 -12.82 -5.81
CA LEU A 169 -19.17 -14.26 -5.66
C LEU A 169 -20.14 -14.86 -6.68
N ASN A 170 -19.79 -16.01 -7.24
CA ASN A 170 -20.65 -16.78 -8.13
C ASN A 170 -21.66 -17.61 -7.33
N MET A 171 -22.94 -17.23 -7.42
CA MET A 171 -24.04 -17.90 -6.70
C MET A 171 -24.28 -19.35 -7.11
N ASN A 172 -23.75 -19.77 -8.26
CA ASN A 172 -23.91 -21.11 -8.79
C ASN A 172 -22.70 -22.02 -8.50
N ALA A 173 -21.74 -21.54 -7.70
CA ALA A 173 -20.53 -22.29 -7.35
C ALA A 173 -20.31 -22.32 -5.83
N THR A 174 -19.59 -23.32 -5.34
CA THR A 174 -19.17 -23.43 -3.94
C THR A 174 -17.76 -22.89 -3.72
N SER A 175 -17.02 -22.64 -4.80
CA SER A 175 -15.74 -21.94 -4.77
C SER A 175 -15.53 -21.08 -6.02
N GLN A 176 -14.63 -20.10 -5.93
CA GLN A 176 -14.25 -19.24 -7.03
C GLN A 176 -12.81 -18.77 -6.89
N VAL A 177 -12.06 -18.86 -7.98
CA VAL A 177 -10.67 -18.39 -8.06
C VAL A 177 -10.62 -17.00 -8.68
N TYR A 178 -9.88 -16.12 -8.02
CA TYR A 178 -9.54 -14.78 -8.49
C TYR A 178 -8.06 -14.74 -8.80
N TYR A 179 -7.70 -14.21 -9.96
CA TYR A 179 -6.31 -13.91 -10.28
C TYR A 179 -6.08 -12.41 -10.15
N PHE A 180 -4.97 -12.03 -9.54
CA PHE A 180 -4.60 -10.65 -9.33
C PHE A 180 -3.16 -10.43 -9.78
N GLU A 181 -2.94 -9.31 -10.47
CA GLU A 181 -1.63 -8.94 -10.98
C GLU A 181 -1.04 -7.81 -10.14
N ILE A 182 0.11 -8.08 -9.51
CA ILE A 182 0.83 -7.13 -8.66
C ILE A 182 2.24 -6.98 -9.24
N ASN A 183 2.58 -5.78 -9.72
CA ASN A 183 3.88 -5.48 -10.34
C ASN A 183 4.29 -6.46 -11.46
N GLY A 184 3.35 -6.84 -12.34
CA GLY A 184 3.61 -7.75 -13.47
C GLY A 184 3.70 -9.23 -13.10
N LYS A 185 3.40 -9.60 -11.85
CA LYS A 185 3.30 -10.99 -11.39
C LYS A 185 1.86 -11.37 -11.14
N VAL A 186 1.48 -12.58 -11.51
CA VAL A 186 0.12 -13.11 -11.34
C VAL A 186 0.04 -14.01 -10.12
N ASP A 187 -0.92 -13.71 -9.28
CA ASP A 187 -1.27 -14.43 -8.06
C ASP A 187 -2.72 -14.90 -8.13
N SER A 188 -3.09 -15.87 -7.28
CA SER A 188 -4.43 -16.42 -7.23
C SER A 188 -4.97 -16.55 -5.80
N MET A 189 -6.28 -16.40 -5.65
CA MET A 189 -6.99 -16.59 -4.39
C MET A 189 -8.29 -17.35 -4.69
N GLU A 190 -8.45 -18.50 -4.04
CA GLU A 190 -9.67 -19.26 -4.04
C GLU A 190 -10.51 -18.93 -2.80
N LEU A 191 -11.75 -18.49 -3.03
CA LEU A 191 -12.76 -18.32 -1.98
C LEU A 191 -13.69 -19.52 -1.98
N THR A 192 -13.85 -20.19 -0.84
CA THR A 192 -14.84 -21.26 -0.64
C THR A 192 -15.99 -20.75 0.22
N TYR A 193 -17.23 -20.96 -0.24
CA TYR A 193 -18.41 -20.39 0.40
C TYR A 193 -19.66 -21.27 0.22
N SER A 194 -20.64 -21.06 1.11
CA SER A 194 -21.96 -21.72 1.07
C SER A 194 -23.07 -20.70 1.02
N PHE A 195 -24.13 -21.03 0.31
CA PHE A 195 -25.36 -20.26 0.33
C PHE A 195 -26.19 -20.57 1.58
N ILE A 196 -26.74 -19.53 2.21
CA ILE A 196 -27.67 -19.63 3.33
C ILE A 196 -28.89 -18.81 2.98
N GLU A 197 -30.04 -19.48 2.90
CA GLU A 197 -31.33 -18.85 2.71
C GLU A 197 -31.97 -18.62 4.08
N ASP A 198 -32.22 -17.37 4.43
CA ASP A 198 -33.00 -17.00 5.61
C ASP A 198 -34.49 -17.03 5.24
N LEU A 199 -35.30 -17.70 6.07
CA LEU A 199 -36.76 -17.84 5.93
C LEU A 199 -37.51 -16.49 5.86
N THR A 200 -36.83 -15.38 6.13
CA THR A 200 -37.31 -14.00 5.97
C THR A 200 -37.10 -13.38 4.58
N ALA A 201 -36.91 -14.22 3.54
CA ALA A 201 -36.66 -13.83 2.14
C ALA A 201 -35.33 -13.09 1.92
N LYS A 202 -34.30 -13.44 2.71
CA LYS A 202 -32.95 -12.88 2.54
C LYS A 202 -31.95 -13.99 2.27
N SER A 203 -31.37 -13.90 1.09
CA SER A 203 -30.33 -14.78 0.58
C SER A 203 -28.96 -14.24 0.98
N TYR A 204 -28.14 -15.02 1.68
CA TYR A 204 -26.78 -14.62 2.04
C TYR A 204 -25.75 -15.68 1.66
N THR A 205 -24.54 -15.24 1.35
CA THR A 205 -23.40 -16.14 1.15
C THR A 205 -22.51 -16.12 2.38
N ARG A 206 -22.25 -17.31 2.96
CA ARG A 206 -21.32 -17.49 4.08
C ARG A 206 -19.96 -17.93 3.54
N LEU A 207 -18.91 -17.19 3.89
CA LEU A 207 -17.54 -17.60 3.59
C LEU A 207 -17.12 -18.70 4.57
N ILE A 208 -16.60 -19.81 4.04
CA ILE A 208 -16.17 -20.98 4.81
C ILE A 208 -14.64 -21.06 4.89
N GLY A 209 -13.94 -20.63 3.84
CA GLY A 209 -12.48 -20.67 3.81
C GLY A 209 -11.90 -19.88 2.64
N THR A 210 -10.60 -19.62 2.73
CA THR A 210 -9.82 -18.88 1.73
C THR A 210 -8.49 -19.57 1.54
N ASN A 211 -8.13 -19.91 0.31
CA ASN A 211 -6.79 -20.35 -0.07
C ASN A 211 -6.15 -19.28 -0.96
N ILE A 212 -4.87 -18.98 -0.77
CA ILE A 212 -4.16 -17.99 -1.59
C ILE A 212 -2.81 -18.56 -2.00
N GLU A 213 -2.57 -18.60 -3.31
CA GLU A 213 -1.39 -19.22 -3.92
C GLU A 213 -0.86 -18.32 -5.04
N ARG A 214 0.47 -18.20 -5.13
CA ARG A 214 1.12 -17.51 -6.26
C ARG A 214 1.40 -18.51 -7.37
N THR A 215 1.12 -18.13 -8.60
CA THR A 215 1.34 -18.96 -9.80
C THR A 215 2.82 -19.05 -10.25
N ASP A 216 3.74 -18.39 -9.53
CA ASP A 216 5.18 -18.31 -9.81
C ASP A 216 5.99 -18.43 -8.50
N ASP A 217 6.86 -19.43 -8.42
CA ASP A 217 7.30 -20.14 -7.21
C ASP A 217 8.17 -19.35 -6.22
N LYS A 218 8.34 -18.04 -6.40
CA LYS A 218 9.39 -17.25 -5.73
C LYS A 218 8.93 -16.38 -4.57
N PHE A 219 7.63 -16.30 -4.28
CA PHE A 219 7.09 -15.59 -3.11
C PHE A 219 5.72 -16.13 -2.69
N SER A 220 5.58 -16.60 -1.45
CA SER A 220 4.27 -16.88 -0.83
C SER A 220 3.70 -15.60 -0.18
N PHE A 221 2.37 -15.54 -0.03
CA PHE A 221 1.75 -14.57 0.89
C PHE A 221 2.16 -14.92 2.33
N ASP A 222 2.44 -13.93 3.16
CA ASP A 222 2.89 -14.17 4.54
C ASP A 222 1.73 -14.60 5.43
N SER A 223 0.56 -13.97 5.26
CA SER A 223 -0.66 -14.40 5.95
C SER A 223 -1.93 -13.91 5.29
N VAL A 224 -3.03 -14.58 5.62
CA VAL A 224 -4.39 -14.19 5.24
C VAL A 224 -5.21 -14.10 6.50
N LYS A 225 -5.83 -12.96 6.75
CA LYS A 225 -6.73 -12.76 7.89
C LYS A 225 -8.13 -12.46 7.40
N VAL A 226 -9.06 -13.34 7.73
CA VAL A 226 -10.48 -13.16 7.45
C VAL A 226 -11.13 -12.49 8.66
N TYR A 227 -11.61 -11.27 8.48
CA TYR A 227 -12.32 -10.51 9.50
C TYR A 227 -13.82 -10.61 9.29
N CYS A 228 -14.48 -11.22 10.26
CA CYS A 228 -15.94 -11.32 10.37
C CYS A 228 -16.38 -10.67 11.68
N LYS A 229 -17.59 -10.10 11.74
CA LYS A 229 -18.17 -9.71 13.04
C LYS A 229 -18.34 -10.98 13.87
N ALA A 230 -17.95 -10.94 15.14
CA ALA A 230 -18.14 -12.06 16.06
C ALA A 230 -19.65 -12.37 16.24
N LEU A 231 -19.93 -13.60 16.67
CA LEU A 231 -21.28 -14.14 16.88
C LEU A 231 -22.24 -13.12 17.52
N PRO A 232 -23.52 -13.11 17.10
CA PRO A 232 -24.22 -14.19 16.38
C PRO A 232 -24.14 -14.12 14.83
N ASP A 233 -23.46 -13.15 14.23
CA ASP A 233 -23.32 -13.04 12.77
C ASP A 233 -22.29 -14.06 12.25
N PRO A 234 -22.65 -15.04 11.39
CA PRO A 234 -21.66 -15.82 10.65
C PRO A 234 -20.84 -14.91 9.70
N CYS A 235 -19.73 -15.40 9.12
CA CYS A 235 -18.95 -14.70 8.09
C CYS A 235 -19.76 -14.45 6.80
N LEU A 236 -20.72 -13.52 6.85
CA LEU A 236 -21.55 -13.12 5.72
C LEU A 236 -20.70 -12.32 4.73
N SER A 237 -20.79 -12.65 3.44
CA SER A 237 -19.98 -12.03 2.37
C SER A 237 -20.02 -10.51 2.42
N THR A 238 -21.22 -9.94 2.59
CA THR A 238 -21.48 -8.49 2.65
C THR A 238 -20.81 -7.77 3.83
N LYS A 239 -20.45 -8.49 4.89
CA LYS A 239 -19.81 -7.97 6.11
C LYS A 239 -18.35 -8.44 6.27
N THR A 240 -17.91 -9.40 5.44
CA THR A 240 -16.59 -10.02 5.56
C THR A 240 -15.53 -9.19 4.85
N THR A 241 -14.39 -9.00 5.51
CA THR A 241 -13.20 -8.39 4.91
C THR A 241 -12.03 -9.36 5.00
N ILE A 242 -11.40 -9.68 3.88
CA ILE A 242 -10.19 -10.49 3.80
C ILE A 242 -9.00 -9.53 3.68
N ASN A 243 -8.04 -9.66 4.59
CA ASN A 243 -6.78 -8.94 4.54
C ASN A 243 -5.68 -9.93 4.13
N VAL A 244 -5.04 -9.65 3.00
CA VAL A 244 -3.93 -10.43 2.44
C VAL A 244 -2.64 -9.68 2.74
N TYR A 245 -1.69 -10.34 3.40
CA TYR A 245 -0.39 -9.78 3.77
C TYR A 245 0.72 -10.43 2.95
N PHE A 246 1.65 -9.62 2.45
CA PHE A 246 2.83 -10.04 1.69
C PHE A 246 3.98 -9.01 1.82
#